data_AF-A0A2V9B2T1-F1
#
_entry.id   AF-A0A2V9B2T1-F1
#
_cell.length_a   1.000
_cell.length_b   1.000
_cell.length_c   1.000
_cell.angle_alpha   90.00
_cell.angle_beta   90.00
_cell.angle_gamma   90.00
#
_symmetry.space_group_name_H-M   'P 1'
#
loop_
_entity.id
_entity.type
_entity.pdbx_description
1 polymer ?
#
loop_
_entity_poly.entity_id
_entity_poly.type
_entity_poly.pdbx_seq_one_letter_code
_entity_poly.pdbx_strand_id
1 'polypeptide(L)'
;NTDKTTVEKLFSSSDTSLATSNLSSPSVDANDPKNKKGPLPLAAAGTYKTGKENSQGRFVVVGSSAWAENSFINFNGNRDLALNTMNWLSSDEDLISIRPKEQEDRRITMTRSQLTWVRTITQFLLPLLVVATGVTVWWRRR
;
A
#
# COMPACT_ATOMS: atom_id res chain seq x y z
N ASN A 1 -3.75 -18.95 26.87
CA ASN A 1 -4.49 -19.49 25.71
C ASN A 1 -3.71 -19.41 24.39
N THR A 2 -2.51 -18.82 24.39
CA THR A 2 -1.63 -18.66 23.22
C THR A 2 -0.92 -19.94 22.75
N ASP A 3 -0.94 -21.02 23.54
CA ASP A 3 -0.18 -22.25 23.25
C ASP A 3 -0.67 -23.01 21.99
N LYS A 4 -1.87 -22.68 21.50
CA LYS A 4 -2.47 -23.29 20.31
C LYS A 4 -2.48 -22.37 19.08
N THR A 5 -2.03 -21.12 19.21
CA THR A 5 -2.14 -20.10 18.15
C THR A 5 -0.78 -19.53 17.78
N THR A 6 -0.45 -19.56 16.49
CA THR A 6 0.68 -18.80 15.95
C THR A 6 0.13 -17.56 15.26
N VAL A 7 0.68 -16.38 15.53
CA VAL A 7 0.24 -15.11 14.94
C VAL A 7 1.44 -14.37 14.36
N GLU A 8 1.29 -13.92 13.11
CA GLU A 8 2.26 -13.13 12.38
C GLU A 8 1.64 -11.80 11.97
N LYS A 9 2.38 -10.71 12.18
CA LYS A 9 1.98 -9.38 11.72
C LYS A 9 2.27 -9.26 10.23
N LEU A 10 1.27 -8.89 9.44
CA LEU A 10 1.41 -8.74 7.99
C LEU A 10 1.94 -7.36 7.62
N PHE A 11 1.26 -6.30 8.06
CA PHE A 11 1.67 -4.92 7.80
C PHE A 11 1.21 -3.97 8.90
N SER A 12 1.91 -2.85 8.99
CA SER A 12 1.66 -1.78 9.95
C SER A 12 1.54 -0.42 9.26
N SER A 13 0.98 0.55 9.99
CA SER A 13 0.97 1.94 9.59
C SER A 13 2.38 2.55 9.59
N SER A 14 2.51 3.78 9.09
CA SER A 14 3.76 4.54 9.14
C SER A 14 4.15 4.96 10.56
N ASP A 15 5.42 5.30 10.77
CA ASP A 15 5.92 5.81 12.04
C ASP A 15 5.28 7.16 12.43
N THR A 16 4.84 7.93 11.43
CA THR A 16 4.15 9.21 11.61
C THR A 16 2.64 9.07 11.84
N SER A 17 2.11 7.85 11.89
CA SER A 17 0.70 7.62 12.13
C SER A 17 0.31 7.87 13.59
N LEU A 18 -0.97 8.14 13.79
CA LEU A 18 -1.54 8.48 15.09
C LEU A 18 -2.94 7.86 15.21
N ALA A 19 -3.19 7.17 16.32
CA ALA A 19 -4.52 6.69 16.69
C ALA A 19 -5.07 7.52 17.84
N THR A 20 -6.26 8.07 17.64
CA THR A 20 -6.99 8.87 18.63
C THR A 20 -8.36 8.26 18.92
N SER A 21 -8.82 8.39 20.16
CA SER A 21 -10.18 8.05 20.57
C SER A 21 -11.09 9.29 20.66
N ASN A 22 -10.53 10.50 20.50
CA ASN A 22 -11.29 11.73 20.53
C ASN A 22 -11.87 12.02 19.14
N LEU A 23 -13.10 11.58 18.90
CA LEU A 23 -13.83 11.79 17.65
C LEU A 23 -14.69 13.07 17.68
N SER A 24 -14.68 13.81 18.78
CA SER A 24 -15.53 14.99 18.99
C SER A 24 -14.93 16.28 18.40
N SER A 25 -13.64 16.25 18.03
CA SER A 25 -12.95 17.39 17.41
C SER A 25 -12.36 16.99 16.06
N PRO A 26 -12.47 17.83 15.02
CA PRO A 26 -11.78 17.62 13.75
C PRO A 26 -10.27 17.85 13.85
N SER A 27 -9.78 18.53 14.88
CA SER A 27 -8.34 18.73 15.11
C SER A 27 -7.77 17.62 15.97
N VAL A 28 -6.77 16.90 15.44
CA VAL A 28 -6.05 15.87 16.19
C VAL A 28 -4.74 16.44 16.72
N ASP A 29 -4.58 16.45 18.05
CA ASP A 29 -3.33 16.84 18.69
C ASP A 29 -2.33 15.67 18.69
N ALA A 30 -1.21 15.84 17.98
CA ALA A 30 -0.16 14.83 17.89
C ALA A 30 0.62 14.63 19.20
N ASN A 31 0.50 15.54 20.16
CA ASN A 31 1.17 15.51 21.44
C ASN A 31 0.27 15.09 22.61
N ASP A 32 -1.01 14.80 22.35
CA ASP A 32 -1.90 14.30 23.39
C ASP A 32 -1.37 12.94 23.90
N PRO A 33 -1.06 12.82 25.21
CA PRO A 33 -0.57 11.57 25.79
C PRO A 33 -1.58 10.42 25.73
N LYS A 34 -2.85 10.68 25.45
CA LYS A 34 -3.88 9.65 25.24
C LYS A 34 -3.84 9.05 23.84
N ASN A 35 -3.19 9.70 22.88
CA ASN A 35 -3.07 9.20 21.51
C ASN A 35 -1.91 8.20 21.40
N LYS A 36 -2.09 7.18 20.56
CA LYS A 36 -1.06 6.18 20.29
C LYS A 36 -0.33 6.52 19.00
N LYS A 37 0.99 6.65 19.08
CA LYS A 37 1.85 6.88 17.91
C LYS A 37 2.18 5.56 17.22
N GLY A 38 2.39 5.65 15.90
CA GLY A 38 2.78 4.52 15.06
C GLY A 38 4.20 4.02 15.34
N PRO A 39 4.58 2.88 14.73
CA PRO A 39 3.77 2.08 13.79
C PRO A 39 2.75 1.17 14.50
N LEU A 40 1.51 1.16 14.00
CA LEU A 40 0.41 0.35 14.55
C LEU A 40 0.15 -0.86 13.63
N PRO A 41 -0.01 -2.08 14.17
CA PRO A 41 -0.35 -3.24 13.35
C PRO A 41 -1.74 -3.04 12.73
N LEU A 42 -1.82 -3.12 11.39
CA LEU A 42 -3.07 -2.98 10.65
C LEU A 42 -3.64 -4.32 10.19
N ALA A 43 -2.77 -5.33 10.06
CA ALA A 43 -3.20 -6.68 9.73
C ALA A 43 -2.30 -7.75 10.36
N ALA A 44 -2.89 -8.90 10.64
CA ALA A 44 -2.22 -10.09 11.15
C ALA A 44 -2.84 -11.36 10.54
N ALA A 45 -2.02 -12.38 10.35
CA ALA A 45 -2.45 -13.73 9.97
C ALA A 45 -2.04 -14.70 11.07
N GLY A 46 -2.76 -15.80 11.20
CA GLY A 46 -2.41 -16.81 12.19
C GLY A 46 -3.01 -18.17 11.93
N THR A 47 -2.41 -19.16 12.57
CA THR A 47 -2.87 -20.54 12.54
C THR A 47 -3.30 -20.98 13.92
N TYR A 48 -4.27 -21.87 13.97
CA TYR A 48 -4.81 -22.47 15.19
C TYR A 48 -4.70 -23.98 15.11
N LYS A 49 -4.00 -24.57 16.08
CA LYS A 49 -3.87 -26.03 16.22
C LYS A 49 -5.15 -26.60 16.81
N THR A 50 -5.91 -27.33 16.00
CA THR A 50 -7.18 -27.97 16.44
C THR A 50 -6.95 -29.21 17.30
N GLY A 51 -5.70 -29.72 17.36
CA GLY A 51 -5.35 -30.96 18.06
C GLY A 51 -5.49 -32.22 17.20
N LYS A 52 -5.95 -32.10 15.95
CA LYS A 52 -5.93 -33.19 14.96
C LYS A 52 -4.78 -32.97 13.96
N GLU A 53 -4.10 -34.05 13.61
CA GLU A 53 -3.03 -34.03 12.60
C GLU A 53 -3.59 -33.57 11.25
N ASN A 54 -2.86 -32.70 10.55
CA ASN A 54 -3.26 -32.07 9.27
C ASN A 54 -4.57 -31.26 9.29
N SER A 55 -5.09 -30.90 10.46
CA SER A 55 -6.27 -30.02 10.59
C SER A 55 -5.88 -28.75 11.36
N GLN A 56 -5.31 -27.78 10.65
CA GLN A 56 -5.02 -26.46 11.22
C GLN A 56 -6.08 -25.47 10.77
N GLY A 57 -6.63 -24.70 11.70
CA GLY A 57 -7.43 -23.53 11.37
C GLY A 57 -6.51 -22.39 10.94
N ARG A 58 -6.96 -21.56 10.01
CA ARG A 58 -6.25 -20.34 9.57
C ARG A 58 -7.16 -19.14 9.75
N PHE A 59 -6.59 -17.99 10.09
CA PHE A 59 -7.34 -16.74 10.20
C PHE A 59 -6.48 -15.56 9.74
N VAL A 60 -7.15 -14.55 9.19
CA VAL A 60 -6.55 -13.26 8.86
C VAL A 60 -7.44 -12.16 9.41
N VAL A 61 -6.83 -11.15 10.02
CA VAL A 61 -7.51 -9.98 10.60
C VAL A 61 -6.93 -8.74 9.95
N VAL A 62 -7.80 -7.88 9.43
CA VAL A 62 -7.46 -6.57 8.85
C VAL A 62 -8.33 -5.51 9.50
N GLY A 63 -7.75 -4.39 9.92
CA GLY A 63 -8.41 -3.34 10.71
C GLY A 63 -9.48 -2.50 9.98
N SER A 64 -9.74 -2.77 8.70
CA SER A 64 -10.76 -2.08 7.89
C SER A 64 -11.31 -3.04 6.84
N SER A 65 -12.55 -2.82 6.40
CA SER A 65 -13.13 -3.50 5.22
C SER A 65 -12.80 -2.76 3.91
N ALA A 66 -12.38 -1.50 3.99
CA ALA A 66 -12.27 -0.61 2.82
C ALA A 66 -11.29 -1.13 1.76
N TRP A 67 -10.26 -1.87 2.16
CA TRP A 67 -9.31 -2.47 1.21
C TRP A 67 -9.95 -3.50 0.26
N ALA A 68 -11.07 -4.11 0.65
CA ALA A 68 -11.79 -5.11 -0.14
C ALA A 68 -13.07 -4.55 -0.82
N GLU A 69 -13.34 -3.25 -0.70
CA GLU A 69 -14.48 -2.62 -1.36
C GLU A 69 -14.26 -2.50 -2.87
N ASN A 70 -15.32 -2.59 -3.69
CA ASN A 70 -15.24 -2.49 -5.15
C ASN A 70 -14.52 -1.22 -5.65
N SER A 71 -14.66 -0.11 -4.90
CA SER A 71 -14.00 1.17 -5.18
C SER A 71 -12.47 1.14 -4.97
N PHE A 72 -11.98 0.26 -4.09
CA PHE A 72 -10.58 0.19 -3.67
C PHE A 72 -9.90 -1.14 -4.01
N ILE A 73 -10.63 -2.16 -4.47
CA ILE A 73 -10.06 -3.47 -4.78
C ILE A 73 -8.99 -3.38 -5.89
N ASN A 74 -9.18 -2.48 -6.86
CA ASN A 74 -8.22 -2.24 -7.95
C ASN A 74 -7.11 -1.25 -7.57
N PHE A 75 -7.08 -0.77 -6.32
CA PHE A 75 -6.06 0.15 -5.83
C PHE A 75 -4.88 -0.63 -5.25
N ASN A 76 -3.66 -0.31 -5.71
CA ASN A 76 -2.39 -0.71 -5.09
C ASN A 76 -2.34 -2.14 -4.51
N GLY A 77 -2.54 -3.17 -5.34
CA GLY A 77 -2.35 -4.56 -4.92
C GLY A 77 -3.42 -5.13 -3.98
N ASN A 78 -4.47 -4.38 -3.66
CA ASN A 78 -5.57 -4.85 -2.80
C ASN A 78 -6.24 -6.12 -3.34
N ARG A 79 -6.48 -6.18 -4.66
CA ARG A 79 -7.03 -7.37 -5.33
C ARG A 79 -6.15 -8.61 -5.12
N ASP A 80 -4.85 -8.46 -5.29
CA ASP A 80 -3.90 -9.56 -5.12
C ASP A 80 -3.85 -10.01 -3.66
N LEU A 81 -3.79 -9.07 -2.72
CA LEU A 81 -3.85 -9.37 -1.30
C LEU A 81 -5.14 -10.12 -0.93
N ALA A 82 -6.29 -9.72 -1.47
CA ALA A 82 -7.58 -10.33 -1.16
C ALA A 82 -7.67 -11.77 -1.67
N LEU A 83 -7.23 -11.98 -2.91
CA LEU A 83 -7.19 -13.31 -3.53
C LEU A 83 -6.20 -14.23 -2.81
N ASN A 84 -5.00 -13.73 -2.49
CA ASN A 84 -4.00 -14.50 -1.74
C ASN A 84 -4.47 -14.85 -0.33
N THR A 85 -5.16 -13.92 0.34
CA THR A 85 -5.75 -14.17 1.66
C THR A 85 -6.79 -15.28 1.60
N MET A 86 -7.71 -15.23 0.63
CA MET A 86 -8.75 -16.25 0.48
C MET A 86 -8.16 -17.62 0.14
N ASN A 87 -7.20 -17.67 -0.79
CA ASN A 87 -6.51 -18.90 -1.16
C ASN A 87 -5.81 -19.53 0.05
N TRP A 88 -5.08 -18.72 0.83
CA TRP A 88 -4.39 -19.19 2.03
C TRP A 88 -5.39 -19.68 3.09
N LEU A 89 -6.53 -19.02 3.26
CA LEU A 89 -7.58 -19.45 4.20
C LEU A 89 -8.27 -20.76 3.78
N SER A 90 -8.43 -21.01 2.48
CA SER A 90 -9.03 -22.24 1.95
C SER A 90 -8.18 -23.49 2.21
N SER A 91 -6.89 -23.33 2.52
CA SER A 91 -5.91 -24.43 2.59
C SER A 91 -5.77 -25.25 1.30
N ASP A 92 -6.26 -24.71 0.17
CA ASP A 92 -6.14 -25.28 -1.19
C ASP A 92 -4.80 -24.91 -1.85
N GLU A 93 -3.68 -25.13 -1.16
CA GLU A 93 -2.35 -24.85 -1.73
C GLU A 93 -1.85 -25.95 -2.69
N ASP A 94 -2.49 -27.12 -2.75
CA ASP A 94 -2.09 -28.23 -3.65
C ASP A 94 -2.62 -28.10 -5.10
N LEU A 95 -3.38 -27.04 -5.40
CA LEU A 95 -3.83 -26.70 -6.75
C LEU A 95 -3.26 -25.34 -7.17
N ILE A 96 -1.93 -25.22 -7.20
CA ILE A 96 -1.23 -24.01 -7.67
C ILE A 96 -1.43 -23.86 -9.19
N SER A 97 -2.59 -23.35 -9.62
CA SER A 97 -2.68 -22.71 -10.91
C SER A 97 -1.92 -21.38 -10.80
N ILE A 98 -0.73 -21.31 -11.42
CA ILE A 98 -0.02 -20.05 -11.59
C ILE A 98 -0.98 -19.08 -12.29
N ARG A 99 -1.50 -18.07 -11.58
CA ARG A 99 -2.43 -17.12 -12.17
C ARG A 99 -1.66 -16.33 -13.24
N PRO A 100 -2.21 -16.18 -14.47
CA PRO A 100 -1.58 -15.35 -15.49
C PRO A 100 -1.34 -13.96 -14.91
N LYS A 101 -0.10 -13.48 -15.02
CA LYS A 101 0.26 -12.13 -14.57
C LYS A 101 -0.53 -11.16 -15.46
N GLU A 102 -1.54 -10.51 -14.89
CA GLU A 102 -2.26 -9.45 -15.61
C GLU A 102 -1.24 -8.38 -16.03
N GLN A 103 -1.45 -7.76 -17.20
CA GLN A 103 -0.57 -6.70 -17.67
C GLN A 103 -0.52 -5.62 -16.59
N GLU A 104 0.68 -5.45 -16.01
CA GLU A 104 0.94 -4.50 -14.94
C GLU A 104 0.58 -3.10 -15.47
N ASP A 105 -0.56 -2.56 -15.04
CA ASP A 105 -0.95 -1.18 -15.31
C ASP A 105 0.04 -0.31 -14.51
N ARG A 106 1.16 0.03 -15.14
CA ARG A 106 2.23 0.85 -14.57
C ARG A 106 1.77 2.29 -14.47
N ARG A 107 0.83 2.53 -13.57
CA ARG A 107 0.42 3.87 -13.16
C ARG A 107 1.55 4.46 -12.36
N ILE A 108 2.15 5.50 -12.90
CA ILE A 108 3.19 6.25 -12.23
C ILE A 108 2.54 6.98 -11.05
N THR A 109 2.77 6.48 -9.83
CA THR A 109 2.32 7.12 -8.59
C THR A 109 3.33 8.21 -8.23
N MET A 110 2.92 9.47 -8.33
CA MET A 110 3.75 10.63 -8.00
C MET A 110 3.05 11.50 -6.97
N THR A 111 3.84 12.09 -6.06
CA THR A 111 3.35 13.17 -5.21
C THR A 111 3.01 14.40 -6.05
N ARG A 112 2.16 15.30 -5.54
CA ARG A 112 1.81 16.54 -6.26
C ARG A 112 3.05 17.39 -6.59
N SER A 113 4.06 17.38 -5.73
CA SER A 113 5.32 18.09 -5.99
C SER A 113 6.14 17.44 -7.11
N GLN A 114 6.22 16.11 -7.14
CA GLN A 114 6.87 15.36 -8.23
C GLN A 114 6.17 15.61 -9.56
N LEU A 115 4.83 15.56 -9.60
CA LEU A 115 4.07 15.83 -10.82
C LEU A 115 4.31 17.26 -11.33
N THR A 116 4.34 18.24 -10.42
CA THR A 116 4.62 19.64 -10.78
C THR A 116 6.02 19.80 -11.34
N TRP A 117 7.02 19.17 -10.71
CA TRP A 117 8.40 19.19 -11.20
C TRP A 117 8.54 18.56 -12.59
N VAL A 118 7.97 17.36 -12.78
CA VAL A 118 7.99 16.67 -14.08
C VAL A 118 7.32 17.52 -15.14
N ARG A 119 6.14 18.09 -14.85
CA ARG A 119 5.44 18.99 -15.76
C ARG A 119 6.28 20.21 -16.12
N THR A 120 6.90 20.86 -15.14
CA THR A 120 7.71 22.06 -15.38
C THR A 120 8.93 21.77 -16.25
N ILE A 121 9.64 20.67 -15.98
CA ILE A 121 10.82 20.29 -16.76
C ILE A 121 10.43 19.92 -18.19
N THR A 122 9.42 19.07 -18.35
CA THR A 122 9.06 18.52 -19.66
C THR A 122 8.36 19.55 -20.55
N GLN A 123 7.48 20.38 -19.98
CA GLN A 123 6.69 21.35 -20.75
C GLN A 123 7.43 22.67 -20.99
N PHE A 124 8.33 23.10 -20.10
CA PHE A 124 8.98 24.41 -20.21
C PHE A 124 10.51 24.33 -20.31
N LEU A 125 11.17 23.64 -19.36
CA LEU A 125 12.64 23.67 -19.28
C LEU A 125 13.29 23.05 -20.52
N LEU A 126 12.84 21.86 -20.94
CA LEU A 126 13.38 21.16 -22.11
C LEU A 126 13.17 21.96 -23.41
N PRO A 127 11.95 22.44 -23.75
CA PRO A 127 11.76 23.30 -24.92
C PRO A 127 12.60 24.58 -24.88
N LEU A 128 12.70 25.25 -23.72
CA LEU A 128 13.51 26.46 -23.59
C LEU A 128 15.00 26.19 -23.81
N LEU A 129 15.52 25.06 -23.33
CA LEU A 129 16.91 24.64 -23.58
C LEU A 129 17.17 24.45 -25.08
N VAL A 130 16.23 23.84 -25.80
CA VAL A 130 16.33 23.64 -27.25
C VAL A 130 16.31 25.00 -27.98
N VAL A 131 15.44 25.92 -27.59
CA VAL A 131 15.41 27.28 -28.17
C VAL A 131 16.71 28.04 -27.87
N ALA A 132 17.19 28.01 -26.63
CA ALA A 132 18.41 28.71 -26.22
C ALA A 132 19.64 28.20 -26.97
N THR A 133 19.76 26.89 -27.15
CA THR A 133 20.85 26.29 -27.95
C THR A 133 20.75 26.70 -29.41
N GLY A 134 19.55 26.70 -30.00
CA GLY A 134 19.30 27.19 -31.35
C GLY A 134 19.71 28.65 -31.55
N VAL A 135 19.31 29.54 -30.65
CA VAL A 135 19.67 30.98 -30.68
C VAL A 135 21.18 31.17 -30.54
N THR A 136 21.81 30.43 -29.61
CA THR A 136 23.27 30.52 -29.39
C THR A 136 24.05 30.11 -30.63
N VAL A 137 23.62 29.05 -31.32
CA VAL A 137 24.25 28.60 -32.58
C VAL A 137 24.05 29.62 -33.69
N TRP A 138 22.85 30.22 -33.80
CA TRP A 138 22.59 31.27 -34.79
C TRP A 138 23.48 32.48 -34.59
N TRP A 139 23.61 32.97 -33.35
CA TRP A 139 24.49 34.10 -33.03
C TRP A 139 25.96 33.82 -33.29
N ARG A 140 26.43 32.59 -33.06
CA ARG A 140 27.83 32.22 -33.35
C ARG A 140 28.12 32.08 -34.85
N ARG A 141 27.10 31.90 -35.69
CA ARG A 141 27.23 31.71 -37.14
C ARG A 141 27.11 33.01 -37.93
N ARG A 142 26.60 34.08 -37.31
CA ARG A 142 26.47 35.40 -37.92
C ARG A 142 27.67 36.27 -37.57
#